data_AF-A0A0C2F7H3-F1
#
_entry.id   AF-A0A0C2F7H3-F1
#
_cell.length_a   1.000
_cell.length_b   1.000
_cell.length_c   1.000
_cell.angle_alpha   90.00
_cell.angle_beta   90.00
_cell.angle_gamma   90.00
#
_symmetry.space_group_name_H-M   'P 1'
#
loop_
_entity.id
_entity.type
_entity.pdbx_description
1 polymer ?
#
loop_
_entity_poly.entity_id
_entity_poly.type
_entity_poly.pdbx_seq_one_letter_code
_entity_poly.pdbx_strand_id
1 'polypeptide(L)'
;MACNQLGLVSDPEFFENWRIFRSKGDLPMIMDNIRCEENEVDLTKCRHDGVSHNVPAGCRDTEVVAIRCAEPRWAGVRYSLLANPPTFTGQTTMHNWIIEKAGLFDFRTPEFSPALQIDWNYHVFHNLEIRNNFWNGIDIIYNDLIKKPAIRNSVVTNNRRDGMHLRSVGITLEEMSLTRSGQAGLRYNPSISSSLQRDIVSWLDMREQPELEANNIYIIPDNAYQTIEVIESHLNQRKFLIAKPTTECPDGEL
;
A
#
# COMPACT_ATOMS: atom_id res chain seq x y z
N MET A 1 12.69 -2.12 -15.42
CA MET A 1 13.33 -3.29 -16.05
C MET A 1 14.69 -3.59 -15.43
N ALA A 2 15.68 -2.68 -15.53
CA ALA A 2 17.04 -2.94 -15.02
C ALA A 2 17.10 -3.20 -13.50
N CYS A 3 16.44 -2.39 -12.67
CA CYS A 3 16.38 -2.65 -11.22
C CYS A 3 15.76 -4.02 -10.88
N ASN A 4 14.66 -4.37 -11.57
CA ASN A 4 13.94 -5.62 -11.32
C ASN A 4 14.80 -6.85 -11.66
N GLN A 5 15.66 -6.78 -12.67
CA GLN A 5 16.62 -7.84 -13.01
C GLN A 5 17.69 -8.05 -11.92
N LEU A 6 17.99 -6.99 -11.13
CA LEU A 6 18.87 -7.06 -9.97
C LEU A 6 18.12 -7.48 -8.68
N GLY A 7 16.83 -7.83 -8.76
CA GLY A 7 15.99 -8.09 -7.58
C GLY A 7 15.67 -6.83 -6.77
N LEU A 8 15.87 -5.65 -7.36
CA LEU A 8 15.64 -4.33 -6.76
C LEU A 8 14.45 -3.65 -7.45
N VAL A 9 14.08 -2.46 -6.98
CA VAL A 9 12.88 -1.75 -7.44
C VAL A 9 13.24 -0.37 -7.96
N SER A 10 12.57 0.04 -9.04
CA SER A 10 12.69 1.41 -9.54
C SER A 10 11.85 2.36 -8.70
N ASP A 11 12.46 3.45 -8.28
CA ASP A 11 11.80 4.48 -7.49
C ASP A 11 11.48 5.70 -8.37
N PRO A 12 10.20 5.98 -8.67
CA PRO A 12 9.82 7.05 -9.58
C PRO A 12 10.05 8.45 -8.99
N GLU A 13 10.04 8.62 -7.66
CA GLU A 13 10.27 9.93 -7.05
C GLU A 13 11.76 10.33 -7.10
N PHE A 14 12.67 9.35 -7.12
CA PHE A 14 14.11 9.56 -7.32
C PHE A 14 14.58 9.02 -8.67
N PHE A 15 13.69 9.00 -9.66
CA PHE A 15 14.05 8.69 -11.03
C PHE A 15 14.88 9.83 -11.61
N GLU A 16 16.18 9.79 -11.35
CA GLU A 16 17.11 10.75 -11.91
C GLU A 16 17.54 10.26 -13.29
N ASN A 17 17.26 11.07 -14.31
CA ASN A 17 17.79 10.89 -15.66
C ASN A 17 19.29 11.26 -15.65
N TRP A 18 20.16 10.43 -15.07
CA TRP A 18 21.61 10.64 -15.16
C TRP A 18 22.05 10.39 -16.60
N ARG A 19 21.93 11.41 -17.45
CA ARG A 19 22.54 11.41 -18.77
C ARG A 19 24.05 11.63 -18.73
N ILE A 20 24.63 12.05 -17.60
CA ILE A 20 26.08 12.27 -17.48
C ILE A 20 26.46 12.15 -16.00
N PHE A 21 27.28 11.15 -15.63
CA PHE A 21 28.01 11.20 -14.37
C PHE A 21 28.96 12.41 -14.42
N ARG A 22 28.84 13.34 -13.47
CA ARG A 22 29.90 14.34 -13.26
C ARG A 22 31.11 13.60 -12.69
N SER A 23 32.13 13.42 -13.53
CA SER A 23 33.38 12.70 -13.30
C SER A 23 33.23 11.20 -13.04
N LYS A 24 34.22 10.42 -13.48
CA LYS A 24 34.39 8.99 -13.16
C LYS A 24 34.25 8.78 -11.64
N GLY A 25 33.07 8.33 -11.21
CA GLY A 25 32.82 8.01 -9.80
C GLY A 25 33.48 6.68 -9.42
N ASP A 26 33.61 6.42 -8.11
CA ASP A 26 34.17 5.17 -7.57
C ASP A 26 33.20 3.97 -7.68
N LEU A 27 32.08 4.12 -8.40
CA LEU A 27 31.07 3.07 -8.51
C LEU A 27 31.46 2.03 -9.56
N PRO A 28 31.28 0.72 -9.27
CA PRO A 28 31.66 -0.36 -10.16
C PRO A 28 30.84 -0.35 -11.46
N MET A 29 31.50 -0.46 -12.62
CA MET A 29 30.80 -0.67 -13.89
C MET A 29 30.45 -2.15 -14.04
N ILE A 30 29.16 -2.43 -14.24
CA ILE A 30 28.62 -3.81 -14.23
C ILE A 30 28.53 -4.42 -15.64
N MET A 31 28.33 -3.59 -16.67
CA MET A 31 28.22 -3.97 -18.08
C MET A 31 28.81 -2.87 -18.98
N ASP A 32 29.41 -3.23 -20.12
CA ASP A 32 29.94 -2.30 -21.13
C ASP A 32 29.42 -2.64 -22.55
N ASN A 33 29.50 -1.67 -23.48
CA ASN A 33 29.16 -1.82 -24.91
C ASN A 33 27.79 -2.49 -25.15
N ILE A 34 26.79 -2.11 -24.36
CA ILE A 34 25.43 -2.64 -24.46
C ILE A 34 24.79 -2.18 -25.77
N ARG A 35 24.33 -3.12 -26.59
CA ARG A 35 23.60 -2.90 -27.84
C ARG A 35 22.38 -3.82 -27.86
N CYS A 36 21.20 -3.21 -27.72
CA CYS A 36 19.92 -3.91 -27.78
C CYS A 36 19.25 -3.64 -29.14
N GLU A 37 18.51 -4.60 -29.67
CA GLU A 37 17.72 -4.54 -30.91
C GLU A 37 16.23 -4.20 -30.64
N GLU A 38 15.96 -3.56 -29.50
CA GLU A 38 14.64 -3.07 -29.00
C GLU A 38 13.62 -4.15 -28.61
N ASN A 39 13.91 -5.43 -28.85
CA ASN A 39 13.01 -6.55 -28.54
C ASN A 39 13.37 -7.27 -27.22
N GLU A 40 14.50 -6.91 -26.61
CA GLU A 40 15.00 -7.56 -25.40
C GLU A 40 14.26 -7.08 -24.15
N VAL A 41 13.67 -8.03 -23.43
CA VAL A 41 13.09 -7.78 -22.08
C VAL A 41 14.11 -7.99 -20.95
N ASP A 42 15.33 -8.38 -21.31
CA ASP A 42 16.42 -8.75 -20.41
C ASP A 42 17.71 -8.06 -20.87
N LEU A 43 18.31 -7.20 -20.03
CA LEU A 43 19.54 -6.49 -20.42
C LEU A 43 20.69 -7.46 -20.68
N THR A 44 20.69 -8.63 -20.04
CA THR A 44 21.72 -9.65 -20.25
C THR A 44 21.61 -10.34 -21.61
N LYS A 45 20.49 -10.18 -22.32
CA LYS A 45 20.27 -10.70 -23.67
C LYS A 45 20.67 -9.72 -24.77
N CYS A 46 20.83 -8.44 -24.44
CA CYS A 46 21.45 -7.50 -25.37
C CYS A 46 22.89 -7.93 -25.66
N ARG A 47 23.45 -7.52 -26.80
CA ARG A 47 24.88 -7.70 -27.02
C ARG A 47 25.63 -6.79 -26.05
N HIS A 48 26.54 -7.34 -25.26
CA HIS A 48 27.33 -6.60 -24.28
C HIS A 48 28.70 -7.24 -24.10
N ASP A 49 29.61 -6.46 -23.53
CA ASP A 49 30.93 -6.92 -23.13
C ASP A 49 30.93 -7.14 -21.60
N GLY A 50 30.62 -8.36 -21.18
CA GLY A 50 30.74 -8.83 -19.79
C GLY A 50 29.56 -8.49 -18.87
N VAL A 51 29.30 -9.40 -17.91
CA VAL A 51 28.25 -9.29 -16.87
C VAL A 51 28.76 -9.62 -15.46
N SER A 52 30.03 -10.03 -15.34
CA SER A 52 30.63 -10.44 -14.07
C SER A 52 31.61 -9.36 -13.61
N HIS A 53 31.14 -8.51 -12.70
CA HIS A 53 31.82 -7.47 -11.91
C HIS A 53 33.02 -6.74 -12.55
N ASN A 54 32.92 -5.41 -12.63
CA ASN A 54 34.03 -4.49 -12.94
C ASN A 54 34.69 -4.75 -14.30
N VAL A 55 33.94 -4.47 -15.36
CA VAL A 55 34.50 -4.41 -16.71
C VAL A 55 35.35 -3.12 -16.84
N PRO A 56 36.51 -3.13 -17.53
CA PRO A 56 37.26 -1.91 -17.81
C PRO A 56 36.38 -0.90 -18.54
N ALA A 57 36.30 0.34 -18.05
CA ALA A 57 35.53 1.40 -18.72
C ALA A 57 36.14 1.74 -20.08
N GLY A 58 35.58 1.17 -21.17
CA GLY A 58 35.89 1.55 -22.54
C GLY A 58 35.12 2.77 -23.03
N CYS A 59 34.02 3.12 -22.36
CA CYS A 59 33.13 4.22 -22.71
C CYS A 59 33.68 5.60 -22.29
N ARG A 60 33.30 6.64 -23.04
CA ARG A 60 33.52 8.04 -22.62
C ARG A 60 32.65 8.36 -21.41
N ASP A 61 33.04 9.34 -20.60
CA ASP A 61 32.24 9.78 -19.42
C ASP A 61 30.79 10.18 -19.79
N THR A 62 30.57 10.64 -21.03
CA THR A 62 29.24 10.99 -21.56
C THR A 62 28.39 9.80 -22.00
N GLU A 63 28.97 8.60 -22.03
CA GLU A 63 28.35 7.36 -22.50
C GLU A 63 28.08 6.38 -21.34
N VAL A 64 28.33 6.80 -20.10
CA VAL A 64 28.06 6.02 -18.89
C VAL A 64 26.65 6.33 -18.38
N VAL A 65 25.83 5.28 -18.25
CA VAL A 65 24.49 5.36 -17.67
C VAL A 65 24.50 4.77 -16.27
N ALA A 66 23.88 5.48 -15.33
CA ALA A 66 23.63 5.02 -13.97
C ALA A 66 22.15 4.69 -13.79
N ILE A 67 21.87 3.68 -12.97
CA ILE A 67 20.53 3.47 -12.43
C ILE A 67 20.59 3.48 -10.91
N ARG A 68 19.66 4.19 -10.29
CA ARG A 68 19.45 4.13 -8.85
C ARG A 68 18.26 3.21 -8.57
N CYS A 69 18.51 2.17 -7.79
CA CYS A 69 17.49 1.20 -7.41
C CYS A 69 17.28 1.22 -5.89
N ALA A 70 16.06 0.89 -5.46
CA ALA A 70 15.70 0.73 -4.06
C ALA A 70 15.64 -0.75 -3.68
N GLU A 71 15.92 -1.04 -2.41
CA GLU A 71 15.69 -2.38 -1.85
C GLU A 71 14.21 -2.79 -2.00
N PRO A 72 13.94 -4.07 -2.28
CA PRO A 72 12.57 -4.56 -2.25
C PRO A 72 12.00 -4.44 -0.83
N ARG A 73 10.75 -4.03 -0.77
CA ARG A 73 9.94 -3.88 0.43
C ARG A 73 8.67 -4.71 0.23
N TRP A 74 7.97 -5.08 1.30
CA TRP A 74 6.68 -5.77 1.18
C TRP A 74 5.53 -4.75 1.17
N ALA A 75 4.32 -5.15 0.77
CA ALA A 75 3.19 -4.23 0.64
C ALA A 75 2.77 -3.58 1.97
N GLY A 76 3.00 -4.26 3.09
CA GLY A 76 2.50 -3.87 4.40
C GLY A 76 1.23 -4.64 4.76
N VAL A 77 0.53 -4.16 5.79
CA VAL A 77 -0.69 -4.76 6.32
C VAL A 77 -1.89 -3.92 5.93
N ARG A 78 -2.96 -4.56 5.46
CA ARG A 78 -4.24 -3.90 5.19
C ARG A 78 -5.35 -4.48 6.06
N TYR A 79 -6.02 -3.60 6.80
CA TYR A 79 -7.28 -3.85 7.47
C TYR A 79 -8.40 -3.40 6.54
N SER A 80 -8.93 -4.36 5.77
CA SER A 80 -10.04 -4.10 4.86
C SER A 80 -11.34 -3.84 5.60
N LEU A 81 -12.39 -3.42 4.88
CA LEU A 81 -13.73 -3.17 5.45
C LEU A 81 -14.25 -4.32 6.32
N LEU A 82 -13.96 -5.56 5.91
CA LEU A 82 -14.45 -6.78 6.55
C LEU A 82 -13.58 -7.24 7.73
N ALA A 83 -12.40 -6.65 7.94
CA ALA A 83 -11.52 -7.03 9.04
C ALA A 83 -12.24 -6.81 10.39
N ASN A 84 -12.49 -7.90 11.12
CA ASN A 84 -13.18 -7.89 12.41
C ASN A 84 -12.49 -8.78 13.45
N PRO A 85 -11.34 -8.34 14.00
CA PRO A 85 -10.64 -9.08 15.04
C PRO A 85 -11.52 -9.49 16.22
N PRO A 86 -12.45 -8.67 16.75
CA PRO A 86 -13.36 -9.09 17.81
C PRO A 86 -14.15 -10.36 17.51
N THR A 87 -14.63 -10.53 16.28
CA THR A 87 -15.43 -11.69 15.88
C THR A 87 -14.59 -12.97 15.78
N PHE A 88 -13.32 -12.87 15.38
CA PHE A 88 -12.45 -14.03 15.20
C PHE A 88 -11.58 -14.37 16.41
N THR A 89 -11.09 -13.34 17.12
CA THR A 89 -10.11 -13.47 18.20
C THR A 89 -10.72 -13.22 19.59
N GLY A 90 -11.93 -12.66 19.66
CA GLY A 90 -12.52 -12.20 20.91
C GLY A 90 -11.86 -10.94 21.50
N GLN A 91 -10.85 -10.38 20.83
CA GLN A 91 -10.10 -9.22 21.30
C GLN A 91 -10.55 -7.95 20.57
N THR A 92 -10.84 -6.90 21.35
CA THR A 92 -11.21 -5.57 20.85
C THR A 92 -10.01 -4.66 20.63
N THR A 93 -8.85 -5.06 21.15
CA THR A 93 -7.60 -4.32 21.12
C THR A 93 -6.52 -5.12 20.39
N MET A 94 -5.78 -4.48 19.50
CA MET A 94 -4.60 -5.05 18.87
C MET A 94 -3.36 -4.41 19.47
N HIS A 95 -2.35 -5.22 19.80
CA HIS A 95 -1.20 -4.74 20.55
C HIS A 95 0.13 -5.34 20.06
N ASN A 96 1.23 -4.61 20.29
CA ASN A 96 2.61 -5.06 20.10
C ASN A 96 2.97 -5.39 18.64
N TRP A 97 2.52 -4.57 17.69
CA TRP A 97 2.83 -4.79 16.28
C TRP A 97 4.06 -4.03 15.87
N ILE A 98 4.99 -4.71 15.19
CA ILE A 98 6.17 -4.08 14.60
C ILE A 98 6.02 -4.21 13.09
N ILE A 99 5.86 -3.07 12.40
CA ILE A 99 5.76 -3.00 10.94
C ILE A 99 6.93 -2.19 10.41
N GLU A 100 7.84 -2.88 9.74
CA GLU A 100 9.02 -2.27 9.15
C GLU A 100 9.33 -2.79 7.75
N LYS A 101 10.07 -1.99 6.99
CA LYS A 101 10.50 -2.31 5.63
C LYS A 101 9.32 -2.63 4.69
N ALA A 102 8.16 -2.02 4.93
CA ALA A 102 6.99 -2.11 4.07
C ALA A 102 6.90 -0.92 3.09
N GLY A 103 5.89 -0.96 2.22
CA GLY A 103 5.44 0.15 1.41
C GLY A 103 5.60 -0.01 -0.10
N LEU A 104 5.74 -1.25 -0.59
CA LEU A 104 5.79 -1.57 -2.02
C LEU A 104 4.68 -2.57 -2.36
N PHE A 105 3.67 -2.11 -3.10
CA PHE A 105 2.47 -2.90 -3.39
C PHE A 105 2.69 -3.91 -4.51
N ASP A 106 3.18 -3.44 -5.65
CA ASP A 106 3.68 -4.28 -6.75
C ASP A 106 5.13 -3.85 -7.00
N PHE A 107 6.02 -4.81 -7.27
CA PHE A 107 7.43 -4.54 -7.56
C PHE A 107 7.69 -4.45 -9.07
N ARG A 108 6.75 -4.95 -9.90
CA ARG A 108 6.84 -4.93 -11.35
C ARG A 108 6.43 -3.58 -11.90
N THR A 109 5.40 -2.99 -11.31
CA THR A 109 5.00 -1.58 -11.47
C THR A 109 5.48 -0.80 -10.25
N PRO A 110 5.91 0.47 -10.35
CA PRO A 110 6.33 1.26 -9.19
C PRO A 110 5.11 1.74 -8.38
N GLU A 111 4.30 0.80 -7.89
CA GLU A 111 3.10 1.06 -7.12
C GLU A 111 3.39 0.88 -5.62
N PHE A 112 3.04 1.90 -4.84
CA PHE A 112 3.36 1.97 -3.41
C PHE A 112 2.10 2.01 -2.56
N SER A 113 2.20 1.42 -1.38
CA SER A 113 1.15 1.33 -0.37
C SER A 113 1.68 1.82 0.97
N PRO A 114 0.83 2.27 1.90
CA PRO A 114 1.24 2.53 3.28
C PRO A 114 1.67 1.22 3.98
N ALA A 115 2.47 1.34 5.04
CA ALA A 115 2.87 0.18 5.84
C ALA A 115 1.70 -0.47 6.59
N LEU A 116 0.78 0.35 7.08
CA LEU A 116 -0.50 -0.06 7.64
C LEU A 116 -1.63 0.75 7.01
N GLN A 117 -2.48 0.10 6.20
CA GLN A 117 -3.72 0.68 5.70
C GLN A 117 -4.90 0.21 6.54
N ILE A 118 -5.77 1.12 6.96
CA ILE A 118 -7.03 0.79 7.63
C ILE A 118 -8.17 1.43 6.85
N ASP A 119 -8.96 0.61 6.18
CA ASP A 119 -10.07 1.08 5.34
C ASP A 119 -11.23 1.59 6.20
N TRP A 120 -11.61 0.84 7.25
CA TRP A 120 -12.63 1.25 8.22
C TRP A 120 -12.14 1.01 9.65
N ASN A 121 -11.75 2.10 10.32
CA ASN A 121 -11.17 2.06 11.63
C ASN A 121 -12.22 2.23 12.72
N TYR A 122 -12.45 1.18 13.47
CA TYR A 122 -13.26 1.16 14.69
C TYR A 122 -12.50 0.44 15.82
N HIS A 123 -11.19 0.35 15.63
CA HIS A 123 -10.31 -0.48 16.43
C HIS A 123 -9.55 0.35 17.47
N VAL A 124 -9.05 -0.35 18.48
CA VAL A 124 -8.11 0.21 19.44
C VAL A 124 -6.77 -0.48 19.25
N PHE A 125 -5.74 0.29 18.94
CA PHE A 125 -4.38 -0.17 18.80
C PHE A 125 -3.52 0.31 19.98
N HIS A 126 -2.63 -0.55 20.45
CA HIS A 126 -1.66 -0.25 21.50
C HIS A 126 -0.26 -0.70 21.10
N ASN A 127 0.77 0.04 21.51
CA ASN A 127 2.16 -0.38 21.36
C ASN A 127 2.52 -0.80 19.93
N LEU A 128 2.13 0.02 18.94
CA LEU A 128 2.57 -0.14 17.56
C LEU A 128 3.95 0.50 17.38
N GLU A 129 4.82 -0.18 16.65
CA GLU A 129 6.10 0.33 16.18
C GLU A 129 6.14 0.27 14.64
N ILE A 130 5.92 1.42 13.99
CA ILE A 130 5.83 1.52 12.53
C ILE A 130 6.99 2.33 12.01
N ARG A 131 8.00 1.66 11.46
CA ARG A 131 9.29 2.30 11.18
C ARG A 131 9.96 1.88 9.88
N ASN A 132 10.80 2.75 9.35
CA ASN A 132 11.66 2.44 8.20
C ASN A 132 10.88 1.96 6.96
N ASN A 133 9.70 2.54 6.72
CA ASN A 133 8.85 2.16 5.60
C ASN A 133 9.06 3.09 4.40
N PHE A 134 8.90 2.52 3.21
CA PHE A 134 9.15 3.16 1.93
C PHE A 134 8.07 4.14 1.50
N TRP A 135 6.92 4.16 2.17
CA TRP A 135 5.82 5.07 1.89
C TRP A 135 5.32 5.75 3.16
N ASN A 136 4.00 5.95 3.28
CA ASN A 136 3.37 6.36 4.52
C ASN A 136 3.49 5.25 5.58
N GLY A 137 3.59 5.62 6.86
CA GLY A 137 3.55 4.66 7.97
C GLY A 137 2.13 4.08 8.13
N ILE A 138 1.19 4.92 8.56
CA ILE A 138 -0.23 4.55 8.71
C ILE A 138 -1.06 5.37 7.72
N ASP A 139 -2.01 4.76 7.01
CA ASP A 139 -3.07 5.46 6.26
C ASP A 139 -4.45 4.98 6.74
N ILE A 140 -5.25 5.89 7.28
CA ILE A 140 -6.60 5.60 7.77
C ILE A 140 -7.60 6.31 6.88
N ILE A 141 -8.43 5.51 6.21
CA ILE A 141 -9.39 6.01 5.23
C ILE A 141 -10.65 6.53 5.92
N TYR A 142 -11.33 5.66 6.65
CA TYR A 142 -12.54 5.99 7.41
C TYR A 142 -12.39 5.62 8.87
N ASN A 143 -12.93 6.45 9.77
CA ASN A 143 -13.04 6.19 11.20
C ASN A 143 -14.53 6.11 11.58
N ASP A 144 -14.84 5.14 12.43
CA ASP A 144 -16.15 4.98 13.02
C ASP A 144 -16.34 6.00 14.15
N LEU A 145 -17.18 7.01 13.88
CA LEU A 145 -17.44 8.12 14.80
C LEU A 145 -18.16 7.68 16.09
N ILE A 146 -18.81 6.52 16.09
CA ILE A 146 -19.57 5.99 17.23
C ILE A 146 -18.64 5.18 18.12
N LYS A 147 -17.79 4.34 17.52
CA LYS A 147 -16.85 3.47 18.25
C LYS A 147 -15.62 4.19 18.79
N LYS A 148 -15.33 5.40 18.30
CA LYS A 148 -14.23 6.26 18.78
C LYS A 148 -12.90 5.49 18.79
N PRO A 149 -12.40 5.06 17.61
CA PRO A 149 -11.15 4.32 17.52
C PRO A 149 -9.99 5.09 18.15
N ALA A 150 -8.96 4.35 18.57
CA ALA A 150 -7.80 4.94 19.23
C ALA A 150 -6.50 4.24 18.85
N ILE A 151 -5.41 5.00 18.78
CA ILE A 151 -4.04 4.47 18.76
C ILE A 151 -3.32 5.05 19.98
N ARG A 152 -2.77 4.15 20.80
CA ARG A 152 -2.15 4.48 22.08
C ARG A 152 -0.72 3.96 22.18
N ASN A 153 0.13 4.66 22.92
CA ASN A 153 1.46 4.21 23.34
C ASN A 153 2.31 3.72 22.15
N SER A 154 2.26 4.41 21.01
CA SER A 154 2.83 3.91 19.76
C SER A 154 3.83 4.88 19.15
N VAL A 155 4.78 4.32 18.38
CA VAL A 155 5.85 5.07 17.72
C VAL A 155 5.77 4.83 16.22
N VAL A 156 5.71 5.92 15.46
CA VAL A 156 5.75 5.91 14.00
C VAL A 156 6.94 6.77 13.57
N THR A 157 7.96 6.16 12.98
CA THR A 157 9.21 6.88 12.73
C THR A 157 9.98 6.48 11.48
N ASN A 158 10.71 7.41 10.88
CA ASN A 158 11.55 7.15 9.71
C ASN A 158 10.76 6.52 8.55
N ASN A 159 9.58 7.06 8.27
CA ASN A 159 8.78 6.68 7.11
C ASN A 159 9.04 7.70 6.00
N ARG A 160 9.25 7.23 4.77
CA ARG A 160 9.69 8.08 3.66
C ARG A 160 8.75 9.26 3.40
N ARG A 161 7.44 9.04 3.50
CA ARG A 161 6.43 10.08 3.28
C ARG A 161 5.86 10.57 4.61
N ASP A 162 4.56 10.39 4.84
CA ASP A 162 3.93 10.80 6.08
C ASP A 162 4.07 9.70 7.15
N GLY A 163 4.20 10.07 8.42
CA GLY A 163 4.14 9.10 9.51
C GLY A 163 2.73 8.50 9.59
N MET A 164 1.74 9.36 9.70
CA MET A 164 0.34 8.98 9.73
C MET A 164 -0.48 9.89 8.83
N HIS A 165 -1.26 9.28 7.94
CA HIS A 165 -2.15 9.93 7.01
C HIS A 165 -3.60 9.64 7.41
N LEU A 166 -4.36 10.69 7.69
CA LEU A 166 -5.75 10.62 8.11
C LEU A 166 -6.64 11.23 7.04
N ARG A 167 -7.62 10.47 6.57
CA ARG A 167 -8.60 10.94 5.57
C ARG A 167 -9.98 11.22 6.17
N SER A 168 -10.23 10.76 7.39
CA SER A 168 -11.43 11.10 8.14
C SER A 168 -11.12 11.53 9.56
N VAL A 169 -12.03 12.31 10.13
CA VAL A 169 -12.03 12.67 11.56
C VAL A 169 -12.54 11.52 12.44
N GLY A 170 -12.34 11.61 13.75
CA GLY A 170 -12.97 10.70 14.73
C GLY A 170 -12.05 9.68 15.41
N ILE A 171 -10.74 9.90 15.38
CA ILE A 171 -9.76 9.03 16.05
C ILE A 171 -9.13 9.72 17.27
N THR A 172 -8.84 8.95 18.31
CA THR A 172 -8.05 9.37 19.47
C THR A 172 -6.59 8.95 19.30
N LEU A 173 -5.66 9.89 19.45
CA LEU A 173 -4.23 9.62 19.45
C LEU A 173 -3.68 9.97 20.84
N GLU A 174 -3.14 8.98 21.54
CA GLU A 174 -2.69 9.12 22.93
C GLU A 174 -1.27 8.54 23.05
N GLU A 175 -0.37 9.28 23.71
CA GLU A 175 1.04 8.85 23.87
C GLU A 175 1.68 8.39 22.54
N MET A 176 1.48 9.17 21.49
CA MET A 176 2.00 8.90 20.15
C MET A 176 3.29 9.67 19.88
N SER A 177 4.29 8.99 19.32
CA SER A 177 5.50 9.63 18.77
C SER A 177 5.54 9.51 17.25
N LEU A 178 5.35 10.61 16.53
CA LEU A 178 5.39 10.68 15.06
C LEU A 178 6.61 11.49 14.62
N THR A 179 7.74 10.83 14.32
CA THR A 179 9.03 11.53 14.17
C THR A 179 9.83 11.08 12.96
N ARG A 180 10.64 11.98 12.37
CA ARG A 180 11.57 11.66 11.27
C ARG A 180 10.89 11.10 10.01
N SER A 181 9.61 11.42 9.78
CA SER A 181 8.97 11.13 8.51
C SER A 181 9.41 12.17 7.46
N GLY A 182 9.61 11.75 6.21
CA GLY A 182 10.19 12.63 5.18
C GLY A 182 9.27 13.77 4.72
N GLN A 183 7.97 13.65 4.94
CA GLN A 183 6.98 14.69 4.63
C GLN A 183 6.38 15.28 5.91
N ALA A 184 5.30 14.70 6.45
CA ALA A 184 4.71 15.14 7.71
C ALA A 184 4.72 14.02 8.78
N GLY A 185 4.76 14.39 10.06
CA GLY A 185 4.51 13.43 11.14
C GLY A 185 3.07 12.92 11.09
N LEU A 186 2.12 13.84 11.06
CA LEU A 186 0.69 13.61 10.85
C LEU A 186 0.20 14.49 9.70
N ARG A 187 -0.49 13.91 8.72
CA ARG A 187 -1.17 14.64 7.64
C ARG A 187 -2.66 14.33 7.67
N TYR A 188 -3.50 15.36 7.71
CA TYR A 188 -4.92 15.23 7.43
C TYR A 188 -5.19 15.65 5.98
N ASN A 189 -5.74 14.75 5.17
CA ASN A 189 -6.19 15.04 3.81
C ASN A 189 -7.37 14.12 3.46
N PRO A 190 -8.60 14.65 3.38
CA PRO A 190 -9.79 13.84 3.18
C PRO A 190 -10.00 13.39 1.72
N SER A 191 -9.10 13.75 0.81
CA SER A 191 -9.21 13.32 -0.59
C SER A 191 -9.04 11.81 -0.71
N ILE A 192 -10.00 11.15 -1.37
CA ILE A 192 -9.97 9.73 -1.71
C ILE A 192 -10.11 9.60 -3.22
N SER A 193 -9.12 9.01 -3.88
CA SER A 193 -9.15 8.80 -5.32
C SER A 193 -10.19 7.75 -5.70
N SER A 194 -10.79 7.86 -6.89
CA SER A 194 -11.77 6.88 -7.39
C SER A 194 -11.21 5.46 -7.49
N SER A 195 -9.91 5.30 -7.77
CA SER A 195 -9.24 3.99 -7.76
C SER A 195 -9.26 3.36 -6.37
N LEU A 196 -8.78 4.09 -5.35
CA LEU A 196 -8.80 3.66 -3.95
C LEU A 196 -10.22 3.36 -3.46
N GLN A 197 -11.21 4.20 -3.80
CA GLN A 197 -12.60 3.95 -3.41
C GLN A 197 -13.14 2.65 -4.02
N ARG A 198 -12.87 2.39 -5.31
CA ARG A 198 -13.28 1.14 -5.98
C ARG A 198 -12.57 -0.07 -5.38
N ASP A 199 -11.27 0.04 -5.13
CA ASP A 199 -10.48 -1.01 -4.51
C ASP A 199 -11.01 -1.38 -3.12
N ILE A 200 -11.31 -0.39 -2.25
CA ILE A 200 -11.92 -0.61 -0.93
C ILE A 200 -13.25 -1.37 -1.04
N VAL A 201 -14.14 -0.96 -1.95
CA VAL A 201 -15.46 -1.58 -2.11
C VAL A 201 -15.34 -2.99 -2.72
N SER A 202 -14.33 -3.26 -3.56
CA SER A 202 -14.13 -4.57 -4.19
C SER A 202 -13.92 -5.71 -3.19
N TRP A 203 -13.44 -5.41 -1.98
CA TRP A 203 -13.33 -6.40 -0.90
C TRP A 203 -14.68 -6.96 -0.45
N LEU A 204 -15.77 -6.24 -0.71
CA LEU A 204 -17.12 -6.72 -0.42
C LEU A 204 -17.68 -7.68 -1.47
N ASP A 205 -17.03 -7.77 -2.64
CA ASP A 205 -17.42 -8.67 -3.73
C ASP A 205 -16.75 -10.05 -3.67
N MET A 206 -15.78 -10.25 -2.76
CA MET A 206 -15.06 -11.51 -2.63
C MET A 206 -15.97 -12.63 -2.08
N ARG A 207 -16.48 -13.46 -2.99
CA ARG A 207 -17.37 -14.61 -2.71
C ARG A 207 -16.66 -15.87 -2.19
N GLU A 208 -15.34 -15.87 -2.05
CA GLU A 208 -14.52 -17.10 -1.96
C GLU A 208 -14.13 -17.55 -0.54
N GLN A 209 -14.95 -17.34 0.49
CA GLN A 209 -14.75 -18.08 1.74
C GLN A 209 -16.08 -18.62 2.27
N PRO A 210 -16.29 -19.95 2.20
CA PRO A 210 -17.40 -20.64 2.88
C PRO A 210 -17.43 -20.36 4.39
N GLU A 211 -16.27 -20.06 4.99
CA GLU A 211 -16.15 -19.66 6.40
C GLU A 211 -16.65 -18.23 6.68
N LEU A 212 -16.82 -17.42 5.63
CA LEU A 212 -17.43 -16.09 5.63
C LEU A 212 -18.91 -16.11 5.21
N GLU A 213 -19.58 -17.27 5.15
CA GLU A 213 -21.03 -17.40 4.84
C GLU A 213 -21.96 -16.68 5.86
N ALA A 214 -21.40 -16.06 6.90
CA ALA A 214 -22.07 -15.12 7.81
C ALA A 214 -21.90 -13.63 7.41
N ASN A 215 -21.43 -13.35 6.20
CA ASN A 215 -21.22 -11.99 5.72
C ASN A 215 -22.57 -11.26 5.69
N ASN A 216 -22.74 -10.32 6.62
CA ASN A 216 -23.87 -9.42 6.72
C ASN A 216 -23.97 -8.45 5.51
N ILE A 217 -23.67 -8.92 4.30
CA ILE A 217 -23.65 -8.18 3.06
C ILE A 217 -24.96 -8.44 2.33
N TYR A 218 -25.71 -7.38 2.08
CA TYR A 218 -27.00 -7.38 1.40
C TYR A 218 -26.82 -6.67 0.06
N ILE A 219 -27.02 -7.40 -1.03
CA ILE A 219 -26.92 -6.86 -2.38
C ILE A 219 -28.29 -6.30 -2.77
N ILE A 220 -28.32 -5.10 -3.32
CA ILE A 220 -29.53 -4.46 -3.86
C ILE A 220 -29.27 -3.93 -5.29
N PRO A 221 -30.31 -3.86 -6.15
CA PRO A 221 -31.67 -4.33 -5.90
C PRO A 221 -31.79 -5.87 -5.94
N ASP A 222 -32.61 -6.40 -5.05
CA ASP A 222 -32.96 -7.83 -4.94
C ASP A 222 -34.41 -7.95 -4.43
N ASN A 223 -35.28 -8.67 -5.15
CA ASN A 223 -36.70 -8.84 -4.85
C ASN A 223 -36.92 -9.60 -3.54
N ALA A 224 -35.91 -10.30 -3.01
CA ALA A 224 -35.94 -10.89 -1.68
C ALA A 224 -36.03 -9.82 -0.57
N TYR A 225 -35.55 -8.59 -0.83
CA TYR A 225 -35.54 -7.49 0.13
C TYR A 225 -36.56 -6.41 -0.27
N GLN A 226 -37.81 -6.56 0.16
CA GLN A 226 -38.86 -5.55 -0.10
C GLN A 226 -38.82 -4.34 0.86
N THR A 227 -38.29 -4.53 2.06
CA THR A 227 -38.15 -3.48 3.08
C THR A 227 -36.81 -3.63 3.80
N ILE A 228 -36.19 -2.51 4.16
CA ILE A 228 -34.96 -2.48 4.96
C ILE A 228 -35.32 -1.86 6.30
N GLU A 229 -35.26 -2.66 7.36
CA GLU A 229 -35.43 -2.20 8.73
C GLU A 229 -34.07 -2.21 9.45
N VAL A 230 -33.71 -1.08 10.06
CA VAL A 230 -32.46 -0.92 10.80
C VAL A 230 -32.79 -0.92 12.29
N ILE A 231 -32.34 -1.95 12.99
CA ILE A 231 -32.54 -2.13 14.44
C ILE A 231 -31.18 -2.10 15.12
N GLU A 232 -31.13 -1.55 16.33
CA GLU A 232 -29.90 -1.54 17.13
C GLU A 232 -29.45 -2.98 17.45
N SER A 233 -28.21 -3.32 17.10
CA SER A 233 -27.67 -4.66 17.30
C SER A 233 -27.03 -4.80 18.68
N HIS A 234 -27.47 -5.79 19.44
CA HIS A 234 -26.82 -6.17 20.72
C HIS A 234 -25.46 -6.87 20.53
N LEU A 235 -25.18 -7.40 19.33
CA LEU A 235 -23.98 -8.21 19.04
C LEU A 235 -22.88 -7.43 18.31
N ASN A 236 -23.04 -6.12 18.14
CA ASN A 236 -22.09 -5.27 17.40
C ASN A 236 -21.75 -5.79 16.00
N GLN A 237 -22.71 -6.45 15.34
CA GLN A 237 -22.55 -7.01 14.01
C GLN A 237 -22.73 -5.91 12.96
N ARG A 238 -21.71 -5.71 12.12
CA ARG A 238 -21.76 -4.76 11.00
C ARG A 238 -22.44 -5.43 9.82
N LYS A 239 -23.43 -4.74 9.25
CA LYS A 239 -24.10 -5.13 8.01
C LYS A 239 -23.78 -4.12 6.90
N PHE A 240 -23.57 -4.62 5.69
CA PHE A 240 -23.24 -3.84 4.51
C PHE A 240 -24.40 -3.94 3.52
N LEU A 241 -24.80 -2.81 2.96
CA LEU A 241 -25.75 -2.74 1.86
C LEU A 241 -24.98 -2.32 0.61
N ILE A 242 -25.04 -3.12 -0.44
CA ILE A 242 -24.25 -2.92 -1.66
C ILE A 242 -25.19 -2.77 -2.84
N ALA A 243 -25.20 -1.58 -3.43
CA ALA A 243 -25.87 -1.33 -4.69
C ALA A 243 -24.96 -1.77 -5.84
N LYS A 244 -25.39 -2.79 -6.61
CA LYS A 244 -24.68 -3.22 -7.82
C LYS A 244 -25.64 -3.81 -8.85
N PRO A 245 -25.20 -3.97 -10.11
CA PRO A 245 -26.02 -4.58 -11.14
C PRO A 245 -26.41 -5.99 -10.74
N THR A 246 -27.70 -6.31 -10.87
CA THR A 246 -28.26 -7.64 -10.59
C THR A 246 -29.06 -8.12 -11.79
N THR A 247 -29.54 -9.35 -11.77
CA THR A 247 -30.45 -9.85 -12.81
C THR A 247 -31.76 -9.04 -12.91
N GLU A 248 -32.10 -8.32 -11.84
CA GLU A 248 -33.32 -7.51 -11.74
C GLU A 248 -33.12 -6.09 -12.28
N CYS A 249 -31.90 -5.59 -12.18
CA CYS A 249 -31.46 -4.34 -12.78
C CYS A 249 -30.08 -4.57 -13.42
N PRO A 250 -30.03 -5.22 -14.59
CA PRO A 250 -28.79 -5.34 -15.34
C PRO A 250 -28.35 -3.95 -15.77
N ASP A 251 -27.04 -3.71 -15.85
CA ASP A 251 -26.51 -2.50 -16.48
C ASP A 251 -27.05 -2.44 -17.92
N GLY A 252 -28.12 -1.68 -18.12
CA GLY A 252 -28.73 -1.45 -19.41
C GLY A 252 -27.89 -0.46 -20.20
N GLU A 253 -27.68 -0.79 -21.48
CA GLU A 253 -27.04 0.06 -22.49
C GLU A 253 -27.51 1.52 -22.38
N LEU A 254 -26.60 2.40 -21.98
CA LEU A 254 -26.75 3.86 -22.15
C LEU A 254 -26.57 4.24 -23.61
#